data_AF-A0A7W1Z7R3-F1
#
_entry.id   AF-A0A7W1Z7R3-F1
#
_cell.length_a   1.000
_cell.length_b   1.000
_cell.length_c   1.000
_cell.angle_alpha   90.00
_cell.angle_beta   90.00
_cell.angle_gamma   90.00
#
_symmetry.space_group_name_H-M   'P 1'
#
loop_
_entity.id
_entity.type
_entity.pdbx_description
1 polymer ?
#
loop_
_entity_poly.entity_id
_entity_poly.type
_entity_poly.pdbx_seq_one_letter_code
_entity_poly.pdbx_strand_id
1 'polypeptide(L)' 'MNNLQNKLLTLTMIFASILSSVGQEKVIDRIAAVVGNNYILQSDLETQYQQMLASQEPVNENTRCKIMEELLYQKL' A
#
# COMPACT_ATOMS: atom_id res chain seq x y z
N MET A 1 -47.23 3.36 -17.67
CA MET A 1 -46.20 4.36 -17.34
C MET A 1 -44.93 3.73 -16.74
N ASN A 2 -44.71 2.41 -16.91
CA ASN A 2 -43.65 1.70 -16.18
C ASN A 2 -42.44 1.40 -17.09
N ASN A 3 -42.67 1.21 -18.39
CA ASN A 3 -41.61 0.94 -19.37
C ASN A 3 -40.71 2.15 -19.64
N LEU A 4 -41.24 3.37 -19.58
CA LEU A 4 -40.45 4.60 -19.78
C LEU A 4 -39.61 4.94 -18.54
N GLN A 5 -40.19 4.77 -17.35
CA GLN A 5 -39.50 4.93 -16.06
C GLN A 5 -38.38 3.88 -15.91
N ASN A 6 -38.62 2.62 -16.27
CA ASN A 6 -37.59 1.58 -16.24
C ASN A 6 -36.46 1.86 -17.26
N LYS A 7 -36.77 2.38 -18.45
CA LYS A 7 -35.75 2.78 -19.43
C LYS A 7 -34.88 3.94 -18.93
N LEU A 8 -35.50 4.92 -18.26
CA LEU A 8 -34.78 6.04 -17.64
C LEU A 8 -33.86 5.54 -16.51
N LEU A 9 -34.36 4.66 -15.64
CA LEU A 9 -33.58 4.04 -14.56
C LEU A 9 -32.36 3.26 -15.11
N THR A 10 -32.56 2.48 -16.17
CA THR A 10 -31.45 1.75 -16.82
C THR A 10 -30.41 2.69 -17.43
N LEU A 11 -30.84 3.83 -17.98
CA LEU A 11 -29.93 4.81 -18.59
C LEU A 11 -29.08 5.52 -17.52
N THR A 12 -29.70 5.89 -16.39
CA THR A 12 -28.99 6.49 -15.25
C THR A 12 -27.95 5.53 -14.65
N MET A 13 -28.27 4.24 -14.59
CA MET A 13 -27.36 3.23 -14.05
C MET A 13 -26.13 2.98 -14.94
N ILE A 14 -26.30 3.02 -16.27
CA ILE A 14 -25.17 2.90 -17.21
C ILE A 14 -24.25 4.13 -17.14
N PHE A 15 -24.82 5.33 -16.98
CA PHE A 15 -24.04 6.56 -16.89
C PHE A 15 -23.18 6.63 -15.62
N ALA A 16 -23.69 6.12 -14.50
CA ALA A 16 -22.94 6.06 -13.23
C ALA A 16 -21.69 5.17 -13.32
N SER A 17 -21.73 4.09 -14.11
CA SER A 17 -20.59 3.16 -14.28
C SER A 17 -19.38 3.80 -14.95
N ILE A 18 -19.60 4.78 -15.82
CA ILE A 18 -18.54 5.43 -16.62
C ILE A 18 -17.72 6.39 -15.75
N LEU A 19 -18.37 7.03 -14.77
CA LEU A 19 -17.75 8.00 -13.85
C LEU A 19 -16.79 7.35 -12.84
N SER A 20 -16.89 6.04 -12.60
CA SER A 20 -16.05 5.30 -11.65
C SER A 20 -14.69 4.87 -12.22
N SER A 21 -14.37 5.23 -13.47
CA SER A 21 -13.13 4.81 -14.15
C SER A 21 -11.92 5.71 -13.84
N VAL A 22 -11.70 6.03 -12.57
CA VAL A 22 -10.45 6.66 -12.11
C VAL A 22 -9.38 5.57 -12.00
N GLY A 23 -8.37 5.61 -12.86
CA GLY A 23 -7.25 4.67 -12.81
C GLY A 23 -6.52 4.74 -11.48
N GLN A 24 -6.13 3.59 -10.92
CA GLN A 24 -5.36 3.54 -9.68
C GLN A 24 -3.97 4.13 -9.92
N GLU A 25 -3.56 5.05 -9.04
CA GLU A 25 -2.19 5.55 -9.03
C GLU A 25 -1.24 4.36 -8.75
N LYS A 26 -0.23 4.18 -9.61
CA LYS A 26 0.72 3.07 -9.48
C LYS A 26 1.72 3.41 -8.39
N VAL A 27 1.48 2.92 -7.18
CA VAL A 27 2.44 2.99 -6.08
C VAL A 27 3.60 2.02 -6.39
N ILE A 28 4.79 2.56 -6.63
CA ILE A 28 6.01 1.76 -6.83
C ILE A 28 6.75 1.66 -5.51
N ASP A 29 6.95 0.43 -5.05
CA ASP A 29 7.79 0.19 -3.88
C ASP A 29 9.27 0.37 -4.23
N ARG A 30 10.00 1.04 -3.35
CA ARG A 30 11.42 1.35 -3.54
C ARG A 30 12.28 0.28 -2.87
N ILE A 31 13.46 0.04 -3.43
CA ILE A 31 14.47 -0.82 -2.82
C ILE A 31 15.22 0.01 -1.78
N ALA A 32 15.24 -0.45 -0.53
CA ALA A 32 15.97 0.18 0.57
C ALA A 32 17.41 -0.35 0.68
N ALA A 33 17.62 -1.65 0.41
CA ALA A 33 18.96 -2.28 0.40
C ALA A 33 18.98 -3.57 -0.44
N VAL A 34 20.19 -4.07 -0.75
CA VAL A 34 20.43 -5.33 -1.49
C VAL A 34 21.46 -6.17 -0.76
N VAL A 35 21.16 -7.46 -0.54
CA VAL A 35 22.06 -8.45 0.07
C VAL A 35 22.19 -9.64 -0.87
N GLY A 36 23.29 -9.72 -1.61
CA GLY A 36 23.46 -10.72 -2.66
C GLY A 36 22.35 -10.62 -3.73
N ASN A 37 21.48 -11.62 -3.79
CA ASN A 37 20.35 -11.66 -4.72
C ASN A 37 19.00 -11.26 -4.06
N ASN A 38 19.01 -10.91 -2.79
CA ASN A 38 17.82 -10.51 -2.04
C ASN A 38 17.66 -8.99 -2.02
N TYR A 39 16.43 -8.52 -2.26
CA TYR A 39 16.05 -7.12 -2.12
C TYR A 39 15.34 -6.90 -0.80
N ILE A 40 15.69 -5.83 -0.10
CA ILE A 40 14.96 -5.31 1.06
C ILE A 40 14.15 -4.12 0.57
N LEU A 41 12.83 -4.19 0.71
CA LEU A 41 11.92 -3.15 0.25
C LEU A 41 11.76 -2.05 1.30
N GLN A 42 11.44 -0.83 0.86
CA GLN A 42 11.12 0.26 1.76
C GLN A 42 9.86 -0.06 2.58
N SER A 43 8.89 -0.75 1.97
CA SER A 43 7.69 -1.21 2.66
C SER A 43 7.98 -2.24 3.76
N ASP A 44 9.01 -3.09 3.62
CA ASP A 44 9.41 -4.05 4.64
C ASP A 44 9.87 -3.34 5.91
N LEU A 45 10.73 -2.34 5.75
CA LEU A 45 11.22 -1.52 6.86
C LEU A 45 10.08 -0.71 7.51
N GLU A 46 9.23 -0.08 6.69
CA GLU A 46 8.14 0.74 7.24
C GLU A 46 7.11 -0.13 7.95
N THR A 47 6.81 -1.34 7.45
CA THR A 47 5.88 -2.26 8.10
C THR A 47 6.35 -2.64 9.50
N GLN A 48 7.64 -2.98 9.66
CA GLN A 48 8.21 -3.29 10.97
C GLN A 48 8.23 -2.07 11.88
N TYR A 49 8.55 -0.88 11.34
CA TYR A 49 8.51 0.36 12.10
C TYR A 49 7.10 0.69 12.61
N GLN A 50 6.07 0.52 11.78
CA GLN A 50 4.67 0.72 12.18
C GLN A 50 4.21 -0.28 13.25
N GLN A 51 4.69 -1.52 13.20
CA GLN A 51 4.42 -2.52 14.24
C GLN A 51 5.01 -2.10 15.59
N MET A 52 6.25 -1.59 15.61
CA MET A 52 6.86 -1.08 16.85
C MET A 52 6.11 0.13 17.41
N LEU A 53 5.67 1.06 16.55
CA LEU A 53 4.83 2.19 16.94
C LEU A 53 3.52 1.72 17.60
N ALA A 54 2.88 0.70 17.03
CA ALA A 54 1.65 0.14 17.57
C ALA A 54 1.86 -0.54 18.93
N SER A 55 3.03 -1.13 19.16
CA SER A 55 3.40 -1.78 20.43
C SER A 55 3.69 -0.82 21.59
N GLN A 56 3.58 0.51 21.39
CA GLN A 56 3.91 1.55 22.38
C GLN A 56 5.35 1.48 22.89
N GLU A 57 6.26 0.84 22.14
CA GLU A 57 7.68 0.86 22.46
C GLU A 57 8.29 2.24 22.18
N PRO A 58 9.30 2.67 22.95
CA PRO A 58 9.99 3.93 22.72
C PRO A 58 10.79 3.86 21.39
N VAL A 59 10.18 4.39 20.34
CA VAL A 59 10.83 4.70 19.07
C VAL A 59 11.72 5.93 19.22
N ASN A 60 12.96 5.82 18.75
CA ASN A 60 13.90 6.92 18.63
C ASN A 60 14.44 6.99 17.19
N GLU A 61 15.29 7.98 16.92
CA GLU A 61 15.85 8.16 15.57
C GLU A 61 16.66 6.94 15.08
N ASN A 62 17.23 6.15 16.01
CA ASN A 62 18.01 4.95 15.69
C ASN A 62 17.14 3.70 15.46
N THR A 63 15.84 3.73 15.78
CA THR A 63 14.97 2.54 15.65
C THR A 63 14.93 2.05 14.20
N ARG A 64 14.88 2.95 13.22
CA ARG A 64 14.93 2.58 11.80
C ARG A 64 16.24 1.90 11.41
N CYS A 65 17.37 2.35 11.96
CA CYS A 65 18.67 1.70 11.74
C CYS A 65 18.67 0.27 12.30
N LYS A 66 18.17 0.07 13.52
CA LYS A 66 18.09 -1.26 14.14
C LYS A 66 17.23 -2.23 13.34
N ILE A 67 16.05 -1.78 12.91
CA ILE A 67 15.17 -2.56 12.02
C ILE A 67 15.90 -2.92 10.72
N MET A 68 16.62 -1.96 10.13
CA MET A 68 17.40 -2.22 8.92
C MET A 68 18.52 -3.24 9.17
N GLU A 69 19.25 -3.14 10.28
CA GLU A 69 20.27 -4.12 10.66
C GLU A 69 19.68 -5.52 10.80
N GLU A 70 18.53 -5.66 11.47
CA GLU A 70 17.81 -6.93 11.58
C GLU A 70 17.37 -7.48 10.22
N LEU A 71 16.82 -6.62 9.35
CA LEU A 71 16.46 -6.98 7.98
C LEU A 71 17.66 -7.46 7.15
N LEU A 72 18.83 -6.82 7.32
CA LEU A 72 20.07 -7.24 6.67
C LEU A 72 20.49 -8.64 7.16
N TYR A 73 20.49 -8.88 8.48
CA TYR A 73 20.83 -10.17 9.06
C TYR A 73 19.90 -11.30 8.60
N GLN A 74 18.61 -11.02 8.43
CA GLN A 74 17.62 -12.00 7.96
C GLN A 74 17.82 -12.43 6.49
N LYS A 75 18.56 -11.66 5.70
CA LYS A 75 18.73 -11.88 4.25
C LYS A 75 20.14 -12.34 3.85
N LEU A 76 20.99 -12.64 4.83
CA LEU A 76 22.29 -13.29 4.67
C LEU A 76 22.18 -14.76 4.20
#